data_AF-A0A924AJD6-F1
#
_entry.id   AF-A0A924AJD6-F1
#
_cell.length_a   1.000
_cell.length_b   1.000
_cell.length_c   1.000
_cell.angle_alpha   90.00
_cell.angle_beta   90.00
_cell.angle_gamma   90.00
#
_symmetry.space_group_name_H-M   'P 1'
#
loop_
_entity.id
_entity.type
_entity.pdbx_description
1 polymer ?
#
loop_
_entity_poly.entity_id
_entity_poly.type
_entity_poly.pdbx_seq_one_letter_code
_entity_poly.pdbx_strand_id
1 'polypeptide(L)'
;MTPILKKILIISALAFFYTLFSCNKKFKDDDYTACFGGEVTNPVNPYVLFCKDAEVIDTIPLSKENTFFIKFDSLKPGLYSFKYEPEYQYIYFEKNDSLMVSINSKDFDQSIVFSGRGEEKNNFLMELYLKN
;
A
#
# COMPACT_ATOMS: atom_id res chain seq x y z
N MET A 1 28.44 10.86 -44.36
CA MET A 1 28.09 10.39 -43.00
C MET A 1 28.79 9.07 -42.74
N THR A 2 29.74 9.02 -41.79
CA THR A 2 30.57 7.84 -41.51
C THR A 2 29.72 6.66 -41.02
N PRO A 3 30.13 5.40 -41.28
CA PRO A 3 29.36 4.21 -40.89
C PRO A 3 29.11 4.10 -39.38
N ILE A 4 29.97 4.73 -38.57
CA ILE A 4 29.86 4.82 -37.12
C ILE A 4 28.67 5.71 -36.71
N LEU A 5 28.45 6.84 -37.39
CA LEU A 5 27.36 7.77 -37.08
C LEU A 5 25.99 7.16 -37.38
N LYS A 6 25.88 6.31 -38.42
CA LYS A 6 24.67 5.54 -38.72
C LYS A 6 24.35 4.49 -37.64
N LYS A 7 25.38 3.80 -37.11
CA LYS A 7 25.20 2.81 -36.04
C LYS A 7 24.72 3.44 -34.74
N ILE A 8 25.29 4.60 -34.36
CA ILE A 8 24.87 5.34 -33.16
C ILE A 8 23.40 5.77 -33.28
N LEU A 9 22.97 6.22 -34.47
CA LEU A 9 21.60 6.65 -34.73
C LEU A 9 20.59 5.48 -34.69
N ILE A 10 20.99 4.29 -35.11
CA ILE A 10 20.16 3.08 -35.00
C ILE A 10 20.04 2.59 -33.55
N ILE A 11 21.12 2.68 -32.76
CA ILE A 11 21.13 2.27 -31.35
C ILE A 11 20.27 3.22 -30.50
N SER A 12 20.31 4.53 -30.75
CA SER A 12 19.46 5.48 -30.01
C SER A 12 17.97 5.31 -30.36
N ALA A 13 17.66 4.94 -31.62
CA ALA A 13 16.29 4.62 -32.04
C ALA A 13 15.75 3.34 -31.38
N LEU A 14 16.59 2.33 -31.17
CA LEU A 14 16.20 1.11 -30.45
C LEU A 14 15.94 1.36 -28.96
N ALA A 15 16.74 2.22 -28.31
CA ALA A 15 16.57 2.57 -26.91
C ALA A 15 15.26 3.34 -26.63
N PHE A 16 14.79 4.12 -27.60
CA PHE A 16 13.53 4.87 -27.49
C PHE A 16 12.29 3.98 -27.60
N PHE A 17 12.39 2.78 -28.18
CA PHE A 17 11.25 1.87 -28.33
C PHE A 17 10.89 1.13 -27.02
N TYR A 18 11.83 1.02 -26.07
CA TYR A 18 11.60 0.36 -24.78
C TYR A 18 10.83 1.22 -23.76
N THR A 19 10.66 2.53 -24.00
CA THR A 19 9.99 3.44 -23.05
C THR A 19 8.46 3.45 -23.17
N LEU A 20 7.87 2.72 -24.13
CA LEU A 20 6.44 2.79 -24.41
C LEU A 20 5.57 1.68 -23.77
N PHE A 21 6.17 0.73 -23.03
CA PHE A 21 5.40 -0.23 -22.23
C PHE A 21 5.11 0.30 -20.82
N SER A 22 4.52 1.50 -20.73
CA SER A 22 3.92 1.97 -19.48
C SER A 22 2.52 1.35 -19.35
N CYS A 23 2.37 0.41 -18.42
CA CYS A 23 1.14 -0.33 -18.17
C CYS A 23 0.09 0.58 -17.51
N ASN A 24 -0.68 1.33 -18.31
CA ASN A 24 -1.78 2.16 -17.85
C ASN A 24 -3.08 1.33 -17.81
N LYS A 25 -3.23 0.47 -16.81
CA LYS A 25 -4.54 -0.15 -16.51
C LYS A 25 -5.47 0.94 -15.99
N LYS A 26 -6.42 1.38 -16.83
CA LYS A 26 -7.51 2.26 -16.41
C LYS A 26 -8.53 1.44 -15.63
N PHE A 27 -8.76 1.81 -14.37
CA PHE A 27 -9.83 1.24 -13.55
C PHE A 27 -11.18 1.74 -14.05
N LYS A 28 -12.23 0.94 -13.91
CA LYS A 28 -13.60 1.37 -14.21
C LYS A 28 -14.09 2.32 -13.12
N ASP A 29 -15.07 3.18 -13.44
CA ASP A 29 -15.57 4.18 -12.49
C ASP A 29 -16.23 3.55 -11.24
N ASP A 30 -16.70 2.30 -11.34
CA ASP A 30 -17.29 1.49 -10.28
C ASP A 30 -16.32 0.44 -9.69
N ASP A 31 -15.04 0.49 -10.06
CA ASP A 31 -14.01 -0.38 -9.49
C ASP A 31 -13.53 0.20 -8.14
N TYR A 32 -14.13 -0.32 -7.08
CA TYR A 32 -13.81 0.00 -5.68
C TYR A 32 -12.95 -1.10 -5.04
N THR A 33 -12.21 -1.86 -5.85
CA THR A 33 -11.29 -2.85 -5.28
C THR A 33 -10.24 -2.14 -4.45
N ALA A 34 -9.82 -2.77 -3.36
CA ALA A 34 -8.74 -2.25 -2.52
C ALA A 34 -7.95 -3.41 -1.94
N CYS A 35 -6.65 -3.20 -1.71
CA CYS A 35 -5.81 -4.17 -1.04
C CYS A 35 -5.25 -3.55 0.24
N PHE A 36 -5.25 -4.32 1.32
CA PHE A 36 -4.58 -3.98 2.56
C PHE A 36 -3.71 -5.16 2.98
N GLY A 37 -2.43 -4.91 3.19
CA GLY A 37 -1.53 -5.90 3.73
C GLY A 37 -0.42 -5.25 4.53
N GLY A 38 0.50 -6.06 5.01
CA GLY A 38 1.61 -5.56 5.79
C GLY A 38 2.45 -6.65 6.41
N GLU A 39 3.42 -6.19 7.18
CA GLU A 39 4.34 -7.00 7.97
C GLU A 39 4.37 -6.51 9.42
N VAL A 40 4.48 -7.46 10.35
CA VAL A 40 4.57 -7.17 11.78
C VAL A 40 5.87 -7.75 12.32
N THR A 41 6.74 -6.87 12.80
CA THR A 41 7.91 -7.26 13.59
C THR A 41 7.55 -7.34 15.07
N ASN A 42 8.18 -8.28 15.79
CA ASN A 42 7.89 -8.62 17.18
C ASN A 42 6.41 -9.02 17.45
N PRO A 43 5.75 -9.84 16.62
CA PRO A 43 4.31 -10.07 16.77
C PRO A 43 3.96 -10.67 18.13
N VAL A 44 2.87 -10.17 18.73
CA VAL A 44 2.27 -10.66 19.99
C VAL A 44 0.85 -11.19 19.80
N ASN A 45 0.23 -10.90 18.66
CA ASN A 45 -1.09 -11.39 18.24
C ASN A 45 -1.02 -12.08 16.87
N PRO A 46 -1.83 -13.11 16.63
CA PRO A 46 -1.82 -13.87 15.37
C PRO A 46 -2.68 -13.25 14.26
N TYR A 47 -3.24 -12.05 14.46
CA TYR A 47 -4.09 -11.37 13.48
C TYR A 47 -4.00 -9.84 13.61
N VAL A 48 -4.45 -9.16 12.56
CA VAL A 48 -4.78 -7.72 12.53
C VAL A 48 -6.28 -7.58 12.35
N LEU A 49 -6.93 -6.73 13.13
CA LEU A 49 -8.33 -6.40 12.93
C LEU A 49 -8.44 -5.20 12.00
N PHE A 50 -9.37 -5.26 11.04
CA PHE A 50 -9.71 -4.14 10.18
C PHE A 50 -11.10 -3.63 10.55
N CYS A 51 -11.22 -2.34 10.80
CA CYS A 51 -12.41 -1.76 11.42
C CYS A 51 -12.93 -0.56 10.65
N LYS A 52 -14.25 -0.35 10.73
CA LYS A 52 -14.96 0.84 10.28
C LYS A 52 -15.83 1.35 11.42
N ASP A 53 -15.71 2.63 11.76
CA ASP A 53 -16.54 3.27 12.79
C ASP A 53 -16.57 2.50 14.12
N ALA A 54 -15.39 2.00 14.55
CA ALA A 54 -15.15 1.14 15.71
C ALA A 54 -15.71 -0.30 15.64
N GLU A 55 -16.41 -0.67 14.56
CA GLU A 55 -16.84 -2.04 14.31
C GLU A 55 -15.76 -2.82 13.56
N VAL A 56 -15.48 -4.05 14.00
CA VAL A 56 -14.59 -4.98 13.30
C VAL A 56 -15.31 -5.48 12.05
N ILE A 57 -14.79 -5.14 10.87
CA ILE A 57 -15.34 -5.59 9.58
C ILE A 57 -14.54 -6.76 9.00
N ASP A 58 -13.29 -6.96 9.44
CA ASP A 58 -12.50 -8.13 9.10
C ASP A 58 -11.46 -8.49 10.18
N THR A 59 -11.03 -9.75 10.20
CA THR A 59 -9.94 -10.28 11.03
C THR A 59 -8.95 -10.98 10.11
N ILE A 60 -7.80 -10.36 9.89
CA ILE A 60 -6.82 -10.77 8.90
C ILE A 60 -5.71 -11.57 9.61
N PRO A 61 -5.61 -12.89 9.41
CA PRO A 61 -4.58 -13.70 10.07
C PRO A 61 -3.18 -13.36 9.58
N LEU A 62 -2.20 -13.44 10.49
CA LEU A 62 -0.79 -13.42 10.11
C LEU A 62 -0.38 -14.77 9.49
N SER A 63 0.46 -14.70 8.48
CA SER A 63 1.21 -15.81 7.92
C SER A 63 2.33 -16.27 8.86
N LYS A 64 3.03 -17.34 8.51
CA LYS A 64 4.21 -17.81 9.27
C LYS A 64 5.37 -16.82 9.20
N GLU A 65 5.39 -15.98 8.18
CA GLU A 65 6.38 -14.94 7.93
C GLU A 65 5.99 -13.60 8.59
N ASN A 66 4.97 -13.59 9.46
CA ASN A 66 4.41 -12.41 10.13
C ASN A 66 3.90 -11.33 9.17
N THR A 67 3.44 -11.74 8.00
CA THR A 67 2.77 -10.87 7.03
C THR A 67 1.27 -11.11 7.04
N PHE A 68 0.48 -10.13 6.61
CA PHE A 68 -0.96 -10.27 6.48
C PHE A 68 -1.43 -9.61 5.18
N PHE A 69 -2.56 -10.07 4.63
CA PHE A 69 -3.09 -9.54 3.39
C PHE A 69 -4.59 -9.81 3.26
N ILE A 70 -5.32 -8.81 2.79
CA ILE A 70 -6.71 -8.89 2.36
C ILE A 70 -6.91 -8.09 1.08
N LYS A 71 -7.80 -8.60 0.23
CA LYS A 71 -8.33 -7.88 -0.93
C LYS A 71 -9.83 -7.69 -0.73
N PHE A 72 -10.27 -6.44 -0.83
CA PHE A 72 -11.68 -6.08 -0.85
C PHE A 72 -12.15 -6.02 -2.31
N ASP A 73 -13.24 -6.72 -2.63
CA ASP A 73 -13.88 -6.61 -3.94
C ASP A 73 -14.59 -5.26 -4.12
N SER A 74 -15.03 -4.67 -3.01
CA SER A 74 -15.56 -3.32 -2.95
C SER A 74 -15.31 -2.72 -1.56
N LEU A 75 -14.52 -1.65 -1.50
CA LEU A 75 -14.30 -0.86 -0.29
C LEU A 75 -14.70 0.59 -0.56
N LYS A 76 -15.67 1.11 0.19
CA LYS A 76 -16.11 2.49 0.04
C LYS A 76 -14.96 3.43 0.43
N PRO A 77 -14.64 4.47 -0.37
CA PRO A 77 -13.61 5.43 0.00
C PRO A 77 -13.91 6.09 1.34
N GLY A 78 -12.87 6.28 2.16
CA GLY A 78 -13.01 6.90 3.46
C GLY A 78 -12.00 6.41 4.48
N LEU A 79 -12.20 6.87 5.72
CA LEU A 79 -11.36 6.53 6.87
C LEU A 79 -11.78 5.19 7.49
N TYR A 80 -10.79 4.34 7.73
CA TYR A 80 -10.87 3.06 8.43
C TYR A 80 -9.79 3.05 9.53
N SER A 81 -9.75 2.00 10.33
CA SER A 81 -8.63 1.75 11.24
C SER A 81 -8.21 0.30 11.18
N PHE A 82 -6.93 0.04 11.40
CA PHE A 82 -6.46 -1.31 11.71
C PHE A 82 -6.03 -1.35 13.17
N LYS A 83 -6.28 -2.49 13.83
CA LYS A 83 -5.92 -2.72 15.24
C LYS A 83 -4.99 -3.91 15.32
N TYR A 84 -3.86 -3.70 15.99
CA TYR A 84 -2.98 -4.74 16.46
C TYR A 84 -2.97 -4.65 17.98
N GLU A 85 -3.84 -5.45 18.61
CA GLU A 85 -4.29 -5.17 19.97
C GLU A 85 -3.12 -5.02 20.98
N PRO A 86 -3.19 -4.01 21.88
CA PRO A 86 -4.32 -3.14 22.14
C PRO A 86 -4.38 -1.88 21.26
N GLU A 87 -3.34 -1.62 20.46
CA GLU A 87 -3.15 -0.38 19.71
C GLU A 87 -3.86 -0.39 18.36
N TYR A 88 -4.20 0.79 17.85
CA TYR A 88 -4.85 0.95 16.56
C TYR A 88 -4.37 2.21 15.87
N GLN A 89 -4.43 2.22 14.54
CA GLN A 89 -4.10 3.40 13.75
C GLN A 89 -5.11 3.60 12.62
N TYR A 90 -5.36 4.86 12.28
CA TYR A 90 -6.22 5.22 11.16
C TYR A 90 -5.52 5.02 9.82
N ILE A 91 -6.31 4.61 8.82
CA ILE A 91 -5.89 4.40 7.45
C ILE A 91 -7.01 4.90 6.51
N TYR A 92 -6.65 5.66 5.49
CA TYR A 92 -7.58 6.21 4.51
C TYR A 92 -7.45 5.47 3.18
N PHE A 93 -8.59 5.07 2.62
CA PHE A 93 -8.68 4.39 1.33
C PHE A 93 -9.41 5.24 0.29
N GLU A 94 -8.87 5.28 -0.92
CA GLU A 94 -9.55 5.65 -2.15
C GLU A 94 -9.81 4.44 -3.05
N LYS A 95 -10.46 4.68 -4.20
CA LYS A 95 -10.72 3.64 -5.18
C LYS A 95 -9.40 3.05 -5.69
N ASN A 96 -9.28 1.73 -5.70
CA ASN A 96 -8.14 1.00 -6.26
C ASN A 96 -6.83 1.19 -5.49
N ASP A 97 -6.88 1.65 -4.25
CA ASP A 97 -5.72 1.71 -3.37
C ASP A 97 -5.19 0.32 -3.04
N SER A 98 -3.88 0.23 -2.87
CA SER A 98 -3.17 -0.98 -2.52
C SER A 98 -2.09 -0.60 -1.54
N LEU A 99 -2.42 -0.72 -0.26
CA LEU A 99 -1.61 -0.27 0.85
C LEU A 99 -0.92 -1.45 1.52
N MET A 100 0.38 -1.32 1.71
CA MET A 100 1.18 -2.16 2.60
C MET A 100 1.59 -1.33 3.82
N VAL A 101 1.53 -1.91 5.02
CA VAL A 101 2.00 -1.26 6.25
C VAL A 101 3.09 -2.09 6.92
N SER A 102 4.20 -1.45 7.31
CA SER A 102 5.22 -2.07 8.16
C SER A 102 5.00 -1.61 9.60
N ILE A 103 4.97 -2.55 10.54
CA ILE A 103 4.67 -2.31 11.96
C ILE A 103 5.72 -2.98 12.84
N ASN A 104 6.14 -2.32 13.91
CA ASN A 104 6.83 -2.93 15.05
C ASN A 104 5.93 -2.84 16.29
N SER A 105 5.44 -3.98 16.76
CA SER A 105 4.50 -4.03 17.89
C SER A 105 5.03 -3.46 19.21
N LYS A 106 6.36 -3.36 19.37
CA LYS A 106 6.99 -2.78 20.57
C LYS A 106 6.97 -1.26 20.57
N ASP A 107 6.72 -0.66 19.41
CA ASP A 107 6.75 0.78 19.17
C ASP A 107 5.73 1.10 18.07
N PHE A 108 4.49 0.63 18.26
CA PHE A 108 3.50 0.48 17.20
C PHE A 108 3.27 1.80 16.46
N ASP A 109 2.84 2.83 17.18
CA ASP A 109 2.52 4.14 16.60
C ASP A 109 3.71 4.80 15.89
N GLN A 110 4.92 4.69 16.45
CA GLN A 110 6.11 5.37 15.93
C GLN A 110 6.76 4.62 14.75
N SER A 111 6.43 3.35 14.57
CA SER A 111 7.05 2.48 13.56
C SER A 111 6.23 2.32 12.28
N ILE A 112 4.99 2.83 12.26
CA ILE A 112 4.09 2.68 11.11
C ILE A 112 4.62 3.45 9.91
N VAL A 113 4.86 2.71 8.83
CA VAL A 113 5.17 3.26 7.51
C VAL A 113 4.27 2.60 6.48
N PHE A 114 3.59 3.41 5.69
CA PHE A 114 2.78 2.93 4.58
C PHE A 114 3.57 2.95 3.28
N SER A 115 3.30 1.98 2.42
CA SER A 115 3.80 1.92 1.06
C SER A 115 2.72 1.47 0.07
N GLY A 116 2.96 1.73 -1.22
CA GLY A 116 2.06 1.35 -2.30
C GLY A 116 1.11 2.46 -2.72
N ARG A 117 0.03 2.10 -3.42
CA ARG A 117 -0.92 3.10 -3.91
C ARG A 117 -1.79 3.58 -2.75
N GLY A 118 -1.69 4.89 -2.47
CA GLY A 118 -2.34 5.55 -1.35
C GLY A 118 -1.36 5.92 -0.23
N GLU A 119 -0.06 5.57 -0.35
CA GLU A 119 0.94 5.78 0.70
C GLU A 119 1.09 7.26 1.08
N GLU A 120 1.05 8.18 0.12
CA GLU A 120 1.29 9.61 0.35
C GLU A 120 0.32 10.19 1.39
N LYS A 121 -0.98 9.90 1.23
CA LYS A 121 -2.02 10.38 2.15
C LYS A 121 -1.88 9.74 3.53
N ASN A 122 -1.58 8.45 3.58
CA ASN A 122 -1.50 7.70 4.83
C ASN A 122 -0.22 8.03 5.63
N ASN A 123 0.91 8.20 4.96
CA ASN A 123 2.14 8.69 5.60
C ASN A 123 1.99 10.14 6.06
N PHE A 124 1.29 10.99 5.30
CA PHE A 124 0.97 12.34 5.77
C PHE A 124 0.10 12.34 7.04
N LEU A 125 -0.89 11.44 7.14
CA LEU A 125 -1.67 11.27 8.38
C LEU A 125 -0.80 10.83 9.56
N MET A 126 0.19 9.96 9.34
CA MET A 126 1.16 9.59 10.38
C MET A 126 2.05 10.76 10.80
N GLU A 127 2.54 11.55 9.86
CA GLU A 127 3.33 12.74 10.20
C GLU A 127 2.55 13.74 11.05
N LEU A 128 1.24 13.90 10.79
CA LEU A 128 0.37 14.72 11.61
C LEU A 128 0.13 14.12 13.00
N TYR A 129 -0.03 12.80 13.08
CA TYR A 129 -0.17 12.08 14.34
C TYR A 129 1.06 12.27 15.23
N LEU A 130 2.27 12.09 14.68
CA LEU A 130 3.54 12.16 15.41
C LEU A 130 3.97 13.57 15.82
N LYS A 131 3.32 14.62 15.32
CA LYS A 131 3.61 16.03 15.68
C LYS A 131 2.87 16.52 16.92
N ASN A 132 1.92 15.74 17.43
CA ASN A 132 1.13 16.07 18.62
C ASN A 132 1.57 15.24 19.82
#